data_AF-A0A923ZH27-F1
#
_entry.id   AF-A0A923ZH27-F1
#
_cell.length_a   1.000
_cell.length_b   1.000
_cell.length_c   1.000
_cell.angle_alpha   90.00
_cell.angle_beta   90.00
_cell.angle_gamma   90.00
#
_symmetry.space_group_name_H-M   'P 1'
#
loop_
_entity.id
_entity.type
_entity.pdbx_description
1 polymer ?
#
loop_
_entity_poly.entity_id
_entity_poly.type
_entity_poly.pdbx_seq_one_letter_code
_entity_poly.pdbx_strand_id
1 'polypeptide(L)'
;MTARQPAEWMPHTATWTAFPSAADLWEDDLAPAQAEVAAMVRAIAAGERVELLVANDAAMAVAKDMLTGADVGFHSYGFGDIWLRDTGPLFMQSPVGAASAAFRFNGWGGKYDLPGDAGVAAFVAKAAGVPLAKHGWVLEGGAIDCDGTGLAVTTEQCLLNPNRNPKMDRAEVESHLRRDLGIDRVLWLSEGLLNDHTDGHVDNLARFVAPGVLALPVPTADDPNLDVLLDAHERARDFGLEIAGIPSPGRVLRNGEVVPASHMNFYIGNRVVVVPTYGAASDAAAVAAIGALFPSRDCVGLRADHILTGGGSFHCITQQQPA
;
A
#
# COMPACT_ATOMS: atom_id res chain seq x y z
N MET A 1 19.83 4.26 -18.48
CA MET A 1 18.70 4.75 -17.67
C MET A 1 19.09 4.57 -16.21
N THR A 2 18.63 5.44 -15.32
CA THR A 2 18.76 5.23 -13.86
C THR A 2 17.78 4.15 -13.41
N ALA A 3 18.07 3.47 -12.30
CA ALA A 3 17.09 2.57 -11.68
C ALA A 3 15.87 3.39 -11.22
N ARG A 4 14.67 2.85 -11.43
CA ARG A 4 13.41 3.52 -11.11
C ARG A 4 12.38 2.53 -10.57
N GLN A 5 11.57 2.95 -9.61
CA GLN A 5 10.37 2.21 -9.22
C GLN A 5 9.34 2.20 -10.36
N PRO A 6 8.96 1.01 -10.89
CA PRO A 6 7.95 0.92 -11.92
C PRO A 6 6.57 1.29 -11.37
N ALA A 7 5.64 1.62 -12.27
CA ALA A 7 4.25 1.81 -11.89
C ALA A 7 3.62 0.47 -11.45
N GLU A 8 2.67 0.52 -10.52
CA GLU A 8 2.02 -0.70 -9.97
C GLU A 8 1.17 -1.46 -11.00
N TRP A 9 0.72 -0.82 -12.08
CA TRP A 9 -0.03 -1.51 -13.14
C TRP A 9 0.86 -2.23 -14.18
N MET A 10 2.18 -2.14 -14.06
CA MET A 10 3.09 -2.86 -14.95
C MET A 10 3.08 -4.36 -14.64
N PRO A 11 3.48 -5.24 -15.58
CA PRO A 11 3.46 -6.68 -15.34
C PRO A 11 4.30 -7.10 -14.12
N HIS A 12 3.77 -8.03 -13.33
CA HIS A 12 4.42 -8.60 -12.15
C HIS A 12 4.92 -10.02 -12.39
N THR A 13 6.01 -10.37 -11.71
CA THR A 13 6.42 -11.76 -11.48
C THR A 13 5.66 -12.39 -10.31
N ALA A 14 5.42 -11.61 -9.25
CA ALA A 14 4.73 -12.07 -8.05
C ALA A 14 4.18 -10.89 -7.22
N THR A 15 3.26 -11.21 -6.31
CA THR A 15 2.84 -10.32 -5.22
C THR A 15 3.32 -10.88 -3.89
N TRP A 16 4.00 -10.06 -3.10
CA TRP A 16 4.38 -10.40 -1.73
C TRP A 16 3.33 -9.89 -0.75
N THR A 17 2.94 -10.70 0.23
CA THR A 17 2.01 -10.33 1.31
C THR A 17 2.32 -11.15 2.56
N ALA A 18 1.77 -10.78 3.72
CA ALA A 18 1.89 -11.55 4.94
C ALA A 18 0.53 -11.99 5.48
N PHE A 19 0.54 -13.07 6.26
CA PHE A 19 -0.65 -13.62 6.90
C PHE A 19 -0.76 -13.17 8.36
N PRO A 20 -1.92 -12.64 8.81
CA PRO A 20 -2.11 -12.21 10.20
C PRO A 20 -1.81 -13.36 11.17
N SER A 21 -0.92 -13.13 12.13
CA SER A 21 -0.35 -14.20 12.95
C SER A 21 -0.25 -13.87 14.46
N ALA A 22 -0.35 -12.60 14.85
CA ALA A 22 -0.16 -12.12 16.22
C ALA A 22 -1.51 -11.99 16.96
N ALA A 23 -1.84 -12.97 17.79
CA ALA A 23 -3.14 -13.00 18.48
C ALA A 23 -3.30 -11.91 19.56
N ASP A 24 -2.19 -11.46 20.14
CA ASP A 24 -2.15 -10.35 21.09
C ASP A 24 -2.36 -8.99 20.42
N LEU A 25 -1.92 -8.83 19.17
CA LEU A 25 -2.10 -7.60 18.41
C LEU A 25 -3.50 -7.52 17.78
N TRP A 26 -3.97 -8.63 17.19
CA TRP A 26 -5.21 -8.65 16.44
C TRP A 26 -6.43 -9.04 17.28
N GLU A 27 -6.23 -9.59 18.49
CA GLU A 27 -7.30 -9.97 19.43
C GLU A 27 -8.46 -10.72 18.73
N ASP A 28 -9.70 -10.23 18.91
CA ASP A 28 -10.91 -10.80 18.31
C ASP A 28 -10.98 -10.63 16.77
N ASP A 29 -10.17 -9.72 16.21
CA ASP A 29 -10.09 -9.48 14.77
C ASP A 29 -9.14 -10.45 14.04
N LEU A 30 -8.36 -11.28 14.75
CA LEU A 30 -7.38 -12.16 14.11
C LEU A 30 -8.01 -13.10 13.06
N ALA A 31 -8.99 -13.91 13.45
CA ALA A 31 -9.58 -14.90 12.55
C ALA A 31 -10.37 -14.25 11.40
N PRO A 32 -11.16 -13.18 11.63
CA PRO A 32 -11.78 -12.42 10.54
C PRO A 32 -10.76 -11.76 9.60
N ALA A 33 -9.68 -11.14 10.10
CA ALA A 33 -8.63 -10.55 9.27
C ALA A 33 -7.90 -11.62 8.44
N GLN A 34 -7.66 -12.80 9.01
CA GLN A 34 -7.13 -13.95 8.26
C GLN A 34 -8.05 -14.35 7.10
N ALA A 35 -9.37 -14.31 7.29
CA ALA A 35 -10.33 -14.60 6.22
C ALA A 35 -10.32 -13.53 5.12
N GLU A 36 -10.24 -12.25 5.48
CA GLU A 36 -10.14 -11.13 4.53
C GLU A 36 -8.83 -11.21 3.73
N VAL A 37 -7.69 -11.47 4.38
CA VAL A 37 -6.40 -11.66 3.71
C VAL A 37 -6.45 -12.89 2.80
N ALA A 38 -7.04 -14.00 3.24
CA ALA A 38 -7.18 -15.19 2.41
C ALA A 38 -8.05 -14.93 1.15
N ALA A 39 -9.12 -14.13 1.28
CA ALA A 39 -9.96 -13.74 0.15
C ALA A 39 -9.18 -12.89 -0.86
N MET A 40 -8.41 -11.90 -0.39
CA MET A 40 -7.51 -11.09 -1.24
C MET A 40 -6.48 -11.98 -1.95
N VAL A 41 -5.77 -12.84 -1.21
CA VAL A 41 -4.76 -13.73 -1.76
C VAL A 41 -5.34 -14.65 -2.84
N ARG A 42 -6.54 -15.20 -2.64
CA ARG A 42 -7.22 -16.02 -3.66
C ARG A 42 -7.57 -15.24 -4.91
N ALA A 43 -7.99 -13.98 -4.78
CA ALA A 43 -8.29 -13.12 -5.92
C ALA A 43 -7.02 -12.85 -6.75
N ILE A 44 -5.90 -12.53 -6.10
CA ILE A 44 -4.61 -12.25 -6.75
C ILE A 44 -4.03 -13.53 -7.38
N ALA A 45 -4.04 -14.64 -6.64
CA ALA A 45 -3.51 -15.94 -7.07
C ALA A 45 -4.21 -16.53 -8.31
N ALA A 46 -5.37 -15.99 -8.71
CA ALA A 46 -6.03 -16.36 -9.96
C ALA A 46 -5.32 -15.81 -11.21
N GLY A 47 -4.44 -14.80 -11.05
CA GLY A 47 -3.78 -14.14 -12.17
C GLY A 47 -2.28 -13.91 -12.05
N GLU A 48 -1.70 -14.02 -10.86
CA GLU A 48 -0.25 -14.00 -10.65
C GLU A 48 0.14 -14.78 -9.39
N ARG A 49 1.41 -15.16 -9.32
CA ARG A 49 1.95 -15.90 -8.16
C ARG A 49 1.90 -15.02 -6.91
N VAL A 50 1.43 -15.57 -5.79
CA VAL A 50 1.50 -14.90 -4.48
C VAL A 50 2.57 -15.55 -3.62
N GLU A 51 3.43 -14.74 -3.01
CA GLU A 51 4.43 -15.14 -2.03
C GLU A 51 3.98 -14.66 -0.64
N LEU A 52 3.60 -15.61 0.22
CA LEU A 52 2.98 -15.37 1.52
C LEU A 52 3.97 -15.61 2.65
N LEU A 53 4.31 -14.55 3.38
CA LEU A 53 5.05 -14.64 4.64
C LEU A 53 4.12 -15.06 5.78
N VAL A 54 4.58 -16.00 6.61
CA VAL A 54 3.84 -16.48 7.79
C VAL A 54 4.78 -16.58 8.99
N ALA A 55 4.35 -16.01 10.12
CA ALA A 55 5.24 -15.79 11.27
C ALA A 55 5.55 -17.04 12.09
N ASN A 56 4.64 -18.01 12.12
CA ASN A 56 4.76 -19.20 12.97
C ASN A 56 3.98 -20.41 12.42
N ASP A 57 4.24 -21.59 12.98
CA ASP A 57 3.68 -22.87 12.51
C ASP A 57 2.15 -22.95 12.66
N ALA A 58 1.58 -22.33 13.70
CA ALA A 58 0.13 -22.32 13.91
C ALA A 58 -0.57 -21.52 12.80
N ALA A 59 -0.10 -20.31 12.52
CA ALA A 59 -0.58 -19.49 11.41
C ALA A 59 -0.32 -20.16 10.06
N MET A 60 0.80 -20.89 9.89
CA MET A 60 1.11 -21.63 8.67
C MET A 60 0.08 -22.73 8.39
N ALA A 61 -0.37 -23.46 9.41
CA ALA A 61 -1.40 -24.48 9.26
C ALA A 61 -2.74 -23.86 8.82
N VAL A 62 -3.13 -22.75 9.44
CA VAL A 62 -4.36 -22.00 9.10
C VAL A 62 -4.29 -21.46 7.67
N ALA A 63 -3.20 -20.78 7.31
CA ALA A 63 -3.02 -20.21 5.98
C ALA A 63 -3.09 -21.28 4.88
N LYS A 64 -2.43 -22.43 5.08
CA LYS A 64 -2.47 -23.54 4.12
C LYS A 64 -3.87 -24.12 3.95
N ASP A 65 -4.61 -24.29 5.04
CA ASP A 65 -5.99 -24.75 4.99
C ASP A 65 -6.87 -23.76 4.21
N MET A 66 -6.84 -22.48 4.61
CA MET A 66 -7.64 -21.41 4.00
C MET A 66 -7.28 -21.12 2.54
N LEU A 67 -6.05 -21.44 2.09
CA LEU A 67 -5.55 -21.20 0.74
C LEU A 67 -5.38 -22.48 -0.08
N THR A 68 -5.98 -23.59 0.37
CA THR A 68 -6.00 -24.84 -0.40
C THR A 68 -6.45 -24.59 -1.84
N GLY A 69 -5.63 -25.03 -2.80
CA GLY A 69 -5.88 -24.93 -4.24
C GLY A 69 -5.48 -23.60 -4.90
N ALA A 70 -4.97 -22.61 -4.15
CA ALA A 70 -4.43 -21.37 -4.71
C ALA A 70 -2.92 -21.51 -5.04
N ASP A 71 -2.43 -20.79 -6.06
CA ASP A 71 -1.00 -20.74 -6.41
C ASP A 71 -0.25 -19.79 -5.48
N VAL A 72 0.18 -20.32 -4.33
CA VAL A 72 0.82 -19.56 -3.25
C VAL A 72 2.14 -20.22 -2.83
N GLY A 73 3.22 -19.45 -2.85
CA GLY A 73 4.49 -19.81 -2.21
C GLY A 73 4.49 -19.38 -0.75
N PHE A 74 4.76 -20.31 0.17
CA PHE A 74 4.73 -20.05 1.61
C PHE A 74 6.15 -19.87 2.17
N HIS A 75 6.36 -18.80 2.93
CA HIS A 75 7.64 -18.45 3.55
C HIS A 75 7.50 -18.35 5.05
N SER A 76 8.31 -19.10 5.80
CA SER A 76 8.39 -18.98 7.26
C SER A 76 9.37 -17.86 7.62
N TYR A 77 8.86 -16.78 8.20
CA TYR A 77 9.67 -15.65 8.65
C TYR A 77 8.98 -14.91 9.80
N GLY A 78 9.65 -14.74 10.93
CA GLY A 78 9.12 -13.97 12.05
C GLY A 78 9.15 -12.48 11.75
N PHE A 79 7.97 -11.88 11.57
CA PHE A 79 7.73 -10.45 11.44
C PHE A 79 6.79 -9.97 12.55
N GLY A 80 6.73 -8.66 12.77
CA GLY A 80 5.91 -8.03 13.79
C GLY A 80 4.45 -7.96 13.37
N ASP A 81 4.19 -7.37 12.21
CA ASP A 81 2.85 -7.30 11.62
C ASP A 81 2.87 -7.33 10.08
N ILE A 82 1.69 -7.35 9.45
CA ILE A 82 1.51 -7.74 8.05
C ILE A 82 1.78 -6.66 6.99
N TRP A 83 2.27 -5.48 7.38
CA TRP A 83 2.35 -4.28 6.53
C TRP A 83 3.54 -4.31 5.57
N LEU A 84 3.51 -5.26 4.63
CA LEU A 84 4.60 -5.49 3.68
C LEU A 84 4.81 -4.35 2.69
N ARG A 85 3.80 -3.50 2.50
CA ARG A 85 3.96 -2.26 1.74
C ARG A 85 5.05 -1.36 2.33
N ASP A 86 5.13 -1.33 3.66
CA ASP A 86 5.97 -0.39 4.40
C ASP A 86 7.28 -1.04 4.87
N THR A 87 7.24 -2.33 5.18
CA THR A 87 8.38 -3.10 5.69
C THR A 87 9.12 -3.89 4.60
N GLY A 88 8.48 -4.08 3.45
CA GLY A 88 9.02 -4.79 2.29
C GLY A 88 10.01 -3.96 1.47
N PRO A 89 10.69 -4.59 0.50
CA PRO A 89 11.59 -3.89 -0.39
C PRO A 89 10.79 -3.20 -1.50
N LEU A 90 11.19 -1.98 -1.86
CA LEU A 90 10.71 -1.32 -3.07
C LEU A 90 11.48 -1.88 -4.27
N PHE A 91 10.83 -2.74 -5.05
CA PHE A 91 11.42 -3.28 -6.27
C PHE A 91 11.55 -2.19 -7.35
N MET A 92 12.64 -2.25 -8.10
CA MET A 92 13.03 -1.27 -9.10
C MET A 92 13.40 -1.95 -10.43
N GLN A 93 13.11 -1.26 -11.52
CA GLN A 93 13.62 -1.60 -12.84
C GLN A 93 14.93 -0.84 -13.10
N SER A 94 15.97 -1.57 -13.52
CA SER A 94 17.30 -1.02 -13.80
C SER A 94 17.85 -1.59 -15.11
N PRO A 95 18.67 -0.84 -15.88
CA PRO A 95 19.27 -1.37 -17.12
C PRO A 95 20.16 -2.60 -16.91
N VAL A 96 20.63 -2.82 -15.69
CA VAL A 96 21.51 -3.94 -15.34
C VAL A 96 20.76 -5.14 -14.76
N GLY A 97 19.42 -5.11 -14.76
CA GLY A 97 18.55 -6.19 -14.28
C GLY A 97 17.64 -5.77 -13.12
N ALA A 98 17.04 -6.75 -12.46
CA ALA A 98 16.21 -6.53 -11.28
C ALA A 98 17.02 -5.92 -10.13
N ALA A 99 16.43 -4.95 -9.45
CA ALA A 99 17.00 -4.33 -8.26
C ALA A 99 15.88 -4.06 -7.24
N SER A 100 16.25 -3.83 -5.99
CA SER A 100 15.32 -3.37 -4.97
C SER A 100 16.01 -2.46 -3.96
N ALA A 101 15.25 -1.57 -3.33
CA ALA A 101 15.69 -0.69 -2.26
C ALA A 101 14.98 -1.02 -0.94
N ALA A 102 15.71 -0.97 0.16
CA ALA A 102 15.17 -1.00 1.51
C ALA A 102 15.53 0.29 2.24
N PHE A 103 14.58 0.79 3.02
CA PHE A 103 14.72 1.97 3.86
C PHE A 103 14.63 1.54 5.33
N ARG A 104 14.92 2.46 6.24
CA ARG A 104 14.67 2.19 7.65
C ARG A 104 13.17 2.25 7.89
N PHE A 105 12.63 1.23 8.53
CA PHE A 105 11.31 1.27 9.13
C PHE A 105 11.44 1.62 10.60
N ASN A 106 10.54 2.44 11.14
CA ASN A 106 10.55 2.84 12.55
C ASN A 106 9.18 2.71 13.23
N GLY A 107 8.24 1.95 12.65
CA GLY A 107 6.89 1.80 13.22
C GLY A 107 6.07 3.08 13.11
N TRP A 108 6.10 3.75 11.95
CA TRP A 108 5.39 5.00 11.64
C TRP A 108 5.60 6.09 12.70
N GLY A 109 6.87 6.38 13.01
CA GLY A 109 7.26 7.37 14.00
C GLY A 109 7.40 6.84 15.42
N GLY A 110 7.70 5.55 15.59
CA GLY A 110 7.89 4.90 16.88
C GLY A 110 6.59 4.48 17.57
N LYS A 111 5.47 4.43 16.84
CA LYS A 111 4.17 4.00 17.35
C LYS A 111 4.13 2.48 17.55
N TYR A 112 4.72 1.74 16.61
CA TYR A 112 4.70 0.28 16.57
C TYR A 112 6.08 -0.29 16.19
N ASP A 113 7.02 -0.27 17.14
CA ASP A 113 8.34 -0.90 16.95
C ASP A 113 8.25 -2.39 17.30
N LEU A 114 7.89 -3.20 16.30
CA LEU A 114 7.66 -4.63 16.47
C LEU A 114 8.88 -5.47 16.02
N PRO A 115 9.27 -6.51 16.79
CA PRO A 115 10.38 -7.36 16.42
C PRO A 115 10.17 -8.06 15.07
N GLY A 116 11.19 -7.98 14.20
CA GLY A 116 11.23 -8.68 12.92
C GLY A 116 10.95 -7.79 11.70
N ASP A 117 10.20 -6.70 11.85
CA ASP A 117 9.79 -5.84 10.72
C ASP A 117 10.99 -5.22 9.98
N ALA A 118 12.01 -4.79 10.72
CA ALA A 118 13.23 -4.22 10.15
C ALA A 118 14.02 -5.21 9.25
N GLY A 119 13.72 -6.50 9.32
CA GLY A 119 14.36 -7.54 8.50
C GLY A 119 13.55 -8.02 7.30
N VAL A 120 12.27 -7.63 7.18
CA VAL A 120 11.34 -8.11 6.14
C VAL A 120 11.88 -7.82 4.73
N ALA A 121 12.29 -6.58 4.45
CA ALA A 121 12.84 -6.22 3.15
C ALA A 121 14.06 -7.07 2.73
N ALA A 122 14.95 -7.37 3.68
CA ALA A 122 16.13 -8.20 3.43
C ALA A 122 15.77 -9.67 3.19
N PHE A 123 14.77 -10.19 3.89
CA PHE A 123 14.25 -11.53 3.68
C PHE A 123 13.61 -11.67 2.30
N VAL A 124 12.67 -10.78 1.97
CA VAL A 124 11.93 -10.78 0.71
C VAL A 124 12.87 -10.66 -0.49
N ALA A 125 13.81 -9.71 -0.48
CA ALA A 125 14.75 -9.54 -1.59
C ALA A 125 15.64 -10.78 -1.78
N LYS A 126 16.08 -11.42 -0.69
CA LYS A 126 16.85 -12.68 -0.76
C LYS A 126 16.01 -13.82 -1.32
N ALA A 127 14.76 -13.97 -0.88
CA ALA A 127 13.85 -15.01 -1.36
C ALA A 127 13.47 -14.82 -2.84
N ALA A 128 13.31 -13.56 -3.28
CA ALA A 128 13.09 -13.19 -4.67
C ALA A 128 14.34 -13.32 -5.57
N GLY A 129 15.53 -13.48 -4.98
CA GLY A 129 16.80 -13.50 -5.71
C GLY A 129 17.18 -12.14 -6.30
N VAL A 130 16.71 -11.03 -5.71
CA VAL A 130 16.91 -9.66 -6.20
C VAL A 130 17.96 -8.93 -5.34
N PRO A 131 18.96 -8.25 -5.94
CA PRO A 131 19.91 -7.42 -5.19
C PRO A 131 19.22 -6.29 -4.40
N LEU A 132 19.61 -6.13 -3.14
CA LEU A 132 19.05 -5.13 -2.24
C LEU A 132 20.04 -4.00 -1.93
N ALA A 133 19.69 -2.77 -2.30
CA ALA A 133 20.32 -1.56 -1.79
C ALA A 133 19.67 -1.15 -0.47
N LYS A 134 20.46 -0.81 0.56
CA LYS A 134 19.97 -0.38 1.87
C LYS A 134 20.27 1.10 2.08
N HIS A 135 19.25 1.87 2.44
CA HIS A 135 19.33 3.31 2.65
C HIS A 135 19.08 3.65 4.13
N GLY A 136 19.84 4.60 4.67
CA GLY A 136 19.89 4.90 6.10
C GLY A 136 18.81 5.87 6.62
N TRP A 137 17.84 6.23 5.80
CA TRP A 137 16.76 7.18 6.14
C TRP A 137 15.41 6.45 6.20
N VAL A 138 14.44 7.06 6.88
CA VAL A 138 13.12 6.43 7.12
C VAL A 138 12.20 6.73 5.95
N LEU A 139 11.61 5.69 5.36
CA LEU A 139 10.61 5.78 4.31
C LEU A 139 9.78 4.51 4.30
N GLU A 140 8.48 4.65 4.27
CA GLU A 140 7.51 3.58 4.06
C GLU A 140 7.01 3.59 2.61
N GLY A 141 6.79 2.41 2.03
CA GLY A 141 6.31 2.30 0.64
C GLY A 141 4.92 2.91 0.43
N GLY A 142 4.02 2.85 1.42
CA GLY A 142 2.68 3.43 1.35
C GLY A 142 2.67 4.96 1.42
N ALA A 143 3.79 5.58 1.82
CA ALA A 143 3.94 7.03 1.86
C ALA A 143 4.20 7.66 0.48
N ILE A 144 4.43 6.85 -0.55
CA ILE A 144 4.65 7.29 -1.94
C ILE A 144 3.86 6.45 -2.93
N ASP A 145 3.44 7.05 -4.03
CA ASP A 145 2.86 6.32 -5.17
C ASP A 145 3.43 6.87 -6.48
N CYS A 146 3.87 5.98 -7.38
CA CYS A 146 4.67 6.33 -8.56
C CYS A 146 3.95 6.02 -9.87
N ASP A 147 4.08 6.91 -10.86
CA ASP A 147 3.47 6.74 -12.19
C ASP A 147 4.35 5.96 -13.20
N GLY A 148 5.54 5.55 -12.76
CA GLY A 148 6.54 4.83 -13.55
C GLY A 148 7.36 5.68 -14.51
N THR A 149 7.09 6.99 -14.65
CA THR A 149 7.79 7.86 -15.61
C THR A 149 8.92 8.70 -15.01
N GLY A 150 8.90 8.92 -13.69
CA GLY A 150 9.54 10.12 -13.17
C GLY A 150 8.85 10.68 -11.95
N LEU A 151 7.53 10.51 -11.90
CA LEU A 151 6.67 11.24 -11.02
C LEU A 151 6.17 10.35 -9.88
N ALA A 152 6.19 10.91 -8.68
CA ALA A 152 5.51 10.36 -7.53
C ALA A 152 4.56 11.38 -6.91
N VAL A 153 3.58 10.89 -6.16
CA VAL A 153 2.73 11.67 -5.26
C VAL A 153 3.02 11.23 -3.83
N THR A 154 2.94 12.17 -2.89
CA THR A 154 3.13 11.95 -1.46
C THR A 154 2.37 13.00 -0.66
N THR A 155 2.40 12.92 0.68
CA THR A 155 1.84 13.93 1.58
C THR A 155 2.95 14.66 2.35
N GLU A 156 2.75 15.95 2.60
CA GLU A 156 3.61 16.75 3.46
C GLU A 156 3.53 16.26 4.91
N GLN A 157 2.32 15.94 5.38
CA GLN A 157 2.05 15.44 6.73
C GLN A 157 2.88 14.21 7.10
N CYS A 158 3.14 13.30 6.14
CA CYS A 158 3.91 12.08 6.39
C CYS A 158 5.42 12.32 6.21
N LEU A 159 5.89 12.65 5.01
CA LEU A 159 7.33 12.64 4.73
C LEU A 159 8.11 13.80 5.37
N LEU A 160 7.43 14.90 5.72
CA LEU A 160 8.03 16.01 6.46
C LEU A 160 7.73 15.94 7.96
N ASN A 161 7.09 14.86 8.42
CA ASN A 161 6.88 14.66 9.84
C ASN A 161 8.23 14.55 10.57
N PRO A 162 8.47 15.32 11.64
CA PRO A 162 9.69 15.21 12.44
C PRO A 162 9.93 13.80 13.01
N ASN A 163 8.89 12.96 13.13
CA ASN A 163 9.02 11.58 13.60
C ASN A 163 9.62 10.61 12.57
N ARG A 164 9.74 11.00 11.28
CA ARG A 164 10.39 10.22 10.24
C ARG A 164 11.86 10.61 10.13
N ASN A 165 12.12 11.82 9.64
CA ASN A 165 13.45 12.31 9.32
C ASN A 165 13.64 13.75 9.87
N PRO A 166 13.84 13.95 11.19
CA PRO A 166 13.77 15.27 11.86
C PRO A 166 14.79 16.31 11.40
N LYS A 167 15.78 15.89 10.60
CA LYS A 167 16.86 16.75 10.09
C LYS A 167 16.77 16.98 8.59
N MET A 168 15.76 16.44 7.92
CA MET A 168 15.60 16.55 6.47
C MET A 168 14.54 17.60 6.16
N ASP A 169 14.90 18.58 5.35
CA ASP A 169 13.91 19.44 4.71
C ASP A 169 13.34 18.81 3.43
N ARG A 170 12.37 19.49 2.80
CA ARG A 170 11.74 19.03 1.56
C ARG A 170 12.75 18.77 0.44
N ALA A 171 13.75 19.64 0.27
CA ALA A 171 14.73 19.52 -0.80
C ALA A 171 15.66 18.32 -0.57
N GLU A 172 16.00 18.04 0.70
CA GLU A 172 16.75 16.85 1.07
C GLU A 172 15.94 15.56 0.83
N VAL A 173 14.64 15.55 1.18
CA VAL A 173 13.76 14.41 0.87
C VAL A 173 13.66 14.18 -0.64
N GLU A 174 13.42 15.22 -1.44
CA GLU A 174 13.37 15.09 -2.91
C GLU A 174 14.71 14.61 -3.51
N SER A 175 15.84 15.06 -2.95
CA SER A 175 17.17 14.60 -3.36
C SER A 175 17.37 13.10 -3.07
N HIS A 176 16.91 12.64 -1.90
CA HIS A 176 16.94 11.22 -1.53
C HIS A 176 16.03 10.37 -2.41
N LEU A 177 14.78 10.79 -2.63
CA LEU A 177 13.82 10.10 -3.51
C LEU A 177 14.37 9.97 -4.95
N ARG A 178 14.98 11.05 -5.48
CA ARG A 178 15.62 11.01 -6.80
C ARG A 178 16.79 10.04 -6.84
N ARG A 179 17.69 10.11 -5.86
CA ARG A 179 18.91 9.27 -5.83
C ARG A 179 18.59 7.80 -5.65
N ASP A 180 17.68 7.48 -4.76
CA ASP A 180 17.47 6.12 -4.25
C ASP A 180 16.34 5.37 -5.00
N LEU A 181 15.36 6.09 -5.55
CA LEU A 181 14.19 5.52 -6.25
C LEU A 181 14.00 6.04 -7.69
N GLY A 182 14.86 6.96 -8.12
CA GLY A 182 14.77 7.57 -9.44
C GLY A 182 13.68 8.63 -9.58
N ILE A 183 12.97 9.02 -8.51
CA ILE A 183 11.83 9.94 -8.57
C ILE A 183 12.32 11.37 -8.88
N ASP A 184 11.97 11.88 -10.06
CA ASP A 184 12.41 13.19 -10.56
C ASP A 184 11.47 14.34 -10.19
N ARG A 185 10.19 14.03 -10.01
CA ARG A 185 9.17 15.02 -9.70
C ARG A 185 8.27 14.48 -8.61
N VAL A 186 7.87 15.35 -7.69
CA VAL A 186 7.01 14.99 -6.57
C VAL A 186 5.82 15.95 -6.53
N LEU A 187 4.61 15.39 -6.56
CA LEU A 187 3.40 16.10 -6.15
C LEU A 187 3.26 15.96 -4.63
N TRP A 188 3.28 17.10 -3.93
CA TRP A 188 3.08 17.19 -2.48
C TRP A 188 1.64 17.57 -2.16
N LEU A 189 0.84 16.59 -1.71
CA LEU A 189 -0.47 16.81 -1.09
C LEU A 189 -0.27 17.27 0.36
N SER A 190 -1.23 17.96 0.96
CA SER A 190 -1.06 18.51 2.31
C SER A 190 -1.13 17.43 3.40
N GLU A 191 -2.35 17.02 3.74
CA GLU A 191 -2.66 16.10 4.84
C GLU A 191 -3.24 14.79 4.28
N GLY A 192 -3.15 13.71 5.05
CA GLY A 192 -3.87 12.47 4.80
C GLY A 192 -5.24 12.42 5.50
N LEU A 193 -5.83 11.24 5.54
CA LEU A 193 -7.17 11.03 6.09
C LEU A 193 -7.20 11.17 7.62
N LEU A 194 -8.35 11.59 8.15
CA LEU A 194 -8.63 11.62 9.58
C LEU A 194 -8.45 10.25 10.21
N ASN A 195 -7.80 10.22 11.39
CA ASN A 195 -7.50 9.01 12.17
C ASN A 195 -6.59 7.99 11.46
N ASP A 196 -5.89 8.40 10.39
CA ASP A 196 -4.82 7.61 9.82
C ASP A 196 -3.57 7.64 10.72
N HIS A 197 -3.31 6.50 11.36
CA HIS A 197 -2.18 6.30 12.28
C HIS A 197 -0.81 6.37 11.60
N THR A 198 -0.73 6.37 10.27
CA THR A 198 0.52 6.45 9.51
C THR A 198 1.06 7.88 9.35
N ASP A 199 0.38 8.89 9.92
CA ASP A 199 0.61 10.32 9.68
C ASP A 199 0.28 10.74 8.24
N GLY A 200 -0.73 10.11 7.65
CA GLY A 200 -1.31 10.49 6.37
C GLY A 200 -0.61 9.89 5.17
N HIS A 201 -0.52 8.56 5.10
CA HIS A 201 -0.01 7.90 3.91
C HIS A 201 -0.81 8.25 2.66
N VAL A 202 -0.09 8.41 1.55
CA VAL A 202 -0.71 8.79 0.28
C VAL A 202 -1.53 7.66 -0.32
N ASP A 203 -1.21 6.40 -0.01
CA ASP A 203 -1.92 5.25 -0.56
C ASP A 203 -3.38 5.11 -0.08
N ASN A 204 -3.74 5.80 1.01
CA ASN A 204 -5.12 5.97 1.45
C ASN A 204 -5.83 7.16 0.77
N LEU A 205 -5.11 8.06 0.11
CA LEU A 205 -5.62 9.32 -0.42
C LEU A 205 -5.59 9.40 -1.95
N ALA A 206 -4.51 8.97 -2.59
CA ALA A 206 -4.26 9.20 -4.01
C ALA A 206 -3.40 8.09 -4.62
N ARG A 207 -3.79 7.58 -5.79
CA ARG A 207 -3.08 6.51 -6.49
C ARG A 207 -2.96 6.82 -7.97
N PHE A 208 -1.79 6.69 -8.56
CA PHE A 208 -1.67 6.73 -10.01
C PHE A 208 -2.31 5.49 -10.62
N VAL A 209 -3.02 5.69 -11.72
CA VAL A 209 -3.73 4.63 -12.47
C VAL A 209 -3.28 4.56 -13.94
N ALA A 210 -2.57 5.59 -14.38
CA ALA A 210 -1.83 5.66 -15.64
C ALA A 210 -0.78 6.79 -15.52
N PRO A 211 0.19 6.91 -16.44
CA PRO A 211 1.13 8.04 -16.46
C PRO A 211 0.39 9.38 -16.47
N GLY A 212 0.60 10.20 -15.43
CA GLY A 212 -0.07 11.50 -15.29
C GLY A 212 -1.57 11.48 -14.94
N VAL A 213 -2.16 10.31 -14.66
CA VAL A 213 -3.58 10.18 -14.25
C VAL A 213 -3.65 9.71 -12.79
N LEU A 214 -4.19 10.56 -11.93
CA LEU A 214 -4.27 10.33 -10.49
C LEU A 214 -5.72 10.05 -10.07
N ALA A 215 -5.96 8.88 -9.47
CA ALA A 215 -7.23 8.59 -8.82
C ALA A 215 -7.32 9.29 -7.47
N LEU A 216 -8.43 9.98 -7.21
CA LEU A 216 -8.70 10.71 -5.96
C LEU A 216 -10.15 10.50 -5.49
N PRO A 217 -10.40 10.40 -4.18
CA PRO A 217 -11.75 10.32 -3.63
C PRO A 217 -12.55 11.60 -3.84
N VAL A 218 -13.75 11.47 -4.40
CA VAL A 218 -14.74 12.56 -4.50
C VAL A 218 -15.56 12.55 -3.20
N PRO A 219 -15.50 13.63 -2.39
CA PRO A 219 -16.15 13.67 -1.09
C PRO A 219 -17.68 13.74 -1.21
N THR A 220 -18.35 13.21 -0.19
CA THR A 220 -19.76 13.54 0.09
C THR A 220 -19.84 14.86 0.86
N ALA A 221 -21.04 15.45 0.97
CA ALA A 221 -21.21 16.75 1.63
C ALA A 221 -20.87 16.74 3.13
N ASP A 222 -21.01 15.59 3.80
CA ASP A 222 -20.72 15.37 5.22
C ASP A 222 -19.49 14.47 5.45
N ASP A 223 -18.66 14.34 4.42
CA ASP A 223 -17.43 13.56 4.46
C ASP A 223 -16.49 14.10 5.57
N PRO A 224 -16.02 13.24 6.49
CA PRO A 224 -15.08 13.68 7.53
C PRO A 224 -13.76 14.22 6.97
N ASN A 225 -13.43 13.90 5.72
CA ASN A 225 -12.21 14.31 5.03
C ASN A 225 -12.47 15.37 3.95
N LEU A 226 -13.64 16.05 3.94
CA LEU A 226 -14.04 16.98 2.88
C LEU A 226 -12.93 17.97 2.48
N ASP A 227 -12.35 18.68 3.45
CA ASP A 227 -11.33 19.70 3.18
C ASP A 227 -10.04 19.09 2.63
N VAL A 228 -9.62 17.94 3.17
CA VAL A 228 -8.44 17.19 2.70
C VAL A 228 -8.61 16.77 1.25
N LEU A 229 -9.78 16.23 0.90
CA LEU A 229 -10.07 15.74 -0.44
C LEU A 229 -10.16 16.89 -1.46
N LEU A 230 -10.72 18.04 -1.07
CA LEU A 230 -10.79 19.23 -1.93
C LEU A 230 -9.40 19.85 -2.17
N ASP A 231 -8.57 19.98 -1.14
CA ASP A 231 -7.17 20.46 -1.28
C ASP A 231 -6.36 19.53 -2.19
N ALA A 232 -6.48 18.21 -2.01
CA ALA A 232 -5.79 17.24 -2.87
C ALA A 232 -6.18 17.39 -4.35
N HIS A 233 -7.45 17.64 -4.65
CA HIS A 233 -7.94 17.90 -6.01
C HIS A 233 -7.42 19.22 -6.60
N GLU A 234 -7.31 20.27 -5.79
CA GLU A 234 -6.75 21.55 -6.24
C GLU A 234 -5.26 21.41 -6.56
N ARG A 235 -4.48 20.82 -5.66
CA ARG A 235 -3.04 20.59 -5.85
C ARG A 235 -2.74 19.71 -7.06
N ALA A 236 -3.47 18.63 -7.25
CA ALA A 236 -3.30 17.75 -8.41
C ALA A 236 -3.59 18.48 -9.74
N ARG A 237 -4.63 19.34 -9.77
CA ARG A 237 -4.94 20.17 -10.95
C ARG A 237 -3.87 21.23 -11.21
N ASP A 238 -3.41 21.92 -10.17
CA ASP A 238 -2.37 22.95 -10.28
C ASP A 238 -1.02 22.37 -10.74
N PHE A 239 -0.76 21.12 -10.36
CA PHE A 239 0.40 20.36 -10.84
C PHE A 239 0.25 19.88 -12.29
N GLY A 240 -0.95 19.94 -12.85
CA GLY A 240 -1.26 19.59 -14.24
C GLY A 240 -1.53 18.10 -14.46
N LEU A 241 -2.07 17.39 -13.47
CA LEU A 241 -2.48 15.98 -13.63
C LEU A 241 -3.94 15.87 -14.08
N GLU A 242 -4.23 14.77 -14.78
CA GLU A 242 -5.60 14.33 -15.00
C GLU A 242 -6.11 13.62 -13.73
N ILE A 243 -7.35 13.90 -13.33
CA ILE A 243 -7.94 13.31 -12.12
C ILE A 243 -9.03 12.32 -12.50
N ALA A 244 -8.90 11.09 -12.01
CA ALA A 244 -9.95 10.08 -12.01
C ALA A 244 -10.70 10.10 -10.66
N GLY A 245 -11.88 10.70 -10.63
CA GLY A 245 -12.69 10.80 -9.40
C GLY A 245 -13.30 9.46 -9.00
N ILE A 246 -13.06 9.02 -7.77
CA ILE A 246 -13.62 7.78 -7.20
C ILE A 246 -14.54 8.13 -6.04
N PRO A 247 -15.77 7.63 -5.94
CA PRO A 247 -16.65 7.91 -4.80
C PRO A 247 -15.97 7.61 -3.46
N SER A 248 -15.93 8.58 -2.54
CA SER A 248 -15.43 8.35 -1.17
C SER A 248 -16.38 7.41 -0.40
N PRO A 249 -15.85 6.55 0.50
CA PRO A 249 -16.69 5.83 1.47
C PRO A 249 -17.42 6.75 2.45
N GLY A 250 -17.00 8.02 2.55
CA GLY A 250 -17.59 8.99 3.46
C GLY A 250 -17.36 8.60 4.91
N ARG A 251 -18.39 8.79 5.75
CA ARG A 251 -18.32 8.46 7.17
C ARG A 251 -18.52 6.96 7.41
N VAL A 252 -17.42 6.26 7.65
CA VAL A 252 -17.42 4.87 8.17
C VAL A 252 -17.08 4.90 9.66
N LEU A 253 -17.90 4.22 10.48
CA LEU A 253 -17.75 4.20 11.92
C LEU A 253 -17.41 2.80 12.43
N ARG A 254 -16.52 2.74 13.41
CA ARG A 254 -16.28 1.55 14.24
C ARG A 254 -16.23 1.97 15.70
N ASN A 255 -16.98 1.29 16.56
CA ASN A 255 -17.10 1.63 17.99
C ASN A 255 -17.46 3.11 18.26
N GLY A 256 -18.17 3.75 17.32
CA GLY A 256 -18.57 5.16 17.41
C GLY A 256 -17.52 6.17 16.90
N GLU A 257 -16.34 5.71 16.50
CA GLU A 257 -15.27 6.56 15.97
C GLU A 257 -15.15 6.43 14.45
N VAL A 258 -14.76 7.53 13.78
CA VAL A 258 -14.46 7.52 12.35
C VAL A 258 -13.17 6.74 12.12
N VAL A 259 -13.18 5.80 11.18
CA VAL A 259 -12.00 5.03 10.78
C VAL A 259 -11.48 5.53 9.43
N PRO A 260 -10.17 5.40 9.13
CA PRO A 260 -9.57 5.82 7.87
C PRO A 260 -9.89 4.85 6.71
N ALA A 261 -11.17 4.50 6.53
CA ALA A 261 -11.64 3.67 5.44
C ALA A 261 -11.41 4.38 4.10
N SER A 262 -10.78 3.72 3.13
CA SER A 262 -10.53 4.29 1.81
C SER A 262 -10.52 3.23 0.72
N HIS A 263 -11.33 3.46 -0.32
CA HIS A 263 -11.27 2.63 -1.52
C HIS A 263 -9.92 2.77 -2.24
N MET A 264 -9.12 3.81 -1.97
CA MET A 264 -7.81 4.05 -2.62
C MET A 264 -6.74 3.05 -2.19
N ASN A 265 -6.97 2.37 -1.07
CA ASN A 265 -6.09 1.31 -0.60
C ASN A 265 -6.31 -0.02 -1.39
N PHE A 266 -6.66 0.10 -2.67
CA PHE A 266 -6.80 -1.01 -3.61
C PHE A 266 -5.44 -1.52 -4.09
N TYR A 267 -5.36 -2.79 -4.45
CA TYR A 267 -4.16 -3.38 -5.05
C TYR A 267 -4.39 -3.68 -6.54
N ILE A 268 -3.46 -3.28 -7.40
CA ILE A 268 -3.46 -3.61 -8.83
C ILE A 268 -2.60 -4.86 -9.03
N GLY A 269 -3.20 -5.99 -9.41
CA GLY A 269 -2.46 -7.18 -9.86
C GLY A 269 -2.46 -7.33 -11.38
N ASN A 270 -1.82 -8.37 -11.91
CA ASN A 270 -1.77 -8.62 -13.36
C ASN A 270 -3.14 -8.77 -14.02
N ARG A 271 -4.07 -9.50 -13.37
CA ARG A 271 -5.41 -9.80 -13.93
C ARG A 271 -6.57 -9.26 -13.09
N VAL A 272 -6.30 -8.79 -11.88
CA VAL A 272 -7.32 -8.38 -10.93
C VAL A 272 -6.97 -7.03 -10.32
N VAL A 273 -7.97 -6.23 -9.99
CA VAL A 273 -7.84 -5.10 -9.06
C VAL A 273 -8.69 -5.41 -7.85
N VAL A 274 -8.07 -5.47 -6.67
CA VAL A 274 -8.77 -5.80 -5.42
C VAL A 274 -9.03 -4.52 -4.66
N VAL A 275 -10.30 -4.13 -4.55
CA VAL A 275 -10.75 -2.88 -3.93
C VAL A 275 -11.33 -3.19 -2.55
N PRO A 276 -10.90 -2.51 -1.48
CA PRO A 276 -11.49 -2.69 -0.17
C PRO A 276 -12.86 -2.03 -0.08
N THR A 277 -13.79 -2.71 0.60
CA THR A 277 -15.18 -2.31 0.77
C THR A 277 -15.56 -2.32 2.25
N TYR A 278 -16.40 -1.37 2.67
CA TYR A 278 -16.64 -1.04 4.08
C TYR A 278 -18.12 -1.12 4.49
N GLY A 279 -18.97 -1.67 3.62
CA GLY A 279 -20.42 -1.67 3.80
C GLY A 279 -21.04 -0.29 3.52
N ALA A 280 -20.28 0.59 2.88
CA ALA A 280 -20.73 1.93 2.52
C ALA A 280 -21.61 1.89 1.26
N ALA A 281 -22.53 2.83 1.14
CA ALA A 281 -23.40 2.94 -0.04
C ALA A 281 -22.59 3.21 -1.34
N SER A 282 -21.38 3.74 -1.22
CA SER A 282 -20.45 4.01 -2.31
C SER A 282 -19.70 2.77 -2.81
N ASP A 283 -19.63 1.67 -2.04
CA ASP A 283 -18.75 0.53 -2.30
C ASP A 283 -18.84 0.04 -3.76
N ALA A 284 -20.07 -0.27 -4.21
CA ALA A 284 -20.29 -0.77 -5.56
C ALA A 284 -19.94 0.25 -6.65
N ALA A 285 -20.19 1.54 -6.39
CA ALA A 285 -19.87 2.62 -7.33
C ALA A 285 -18.35 2.85 -7.40
N ALA A 286 -17.64 2.76 -6.28
CA ALA A 286 -16.19 2.87 -6.23
C ALA A 286 -15.50 1.70 -6.95
N VAL A 287 -15.95 0.47 -6.71
CA VAL A 287 -15.46 -0.72 -7.44
C VAL A 287 -15.69 -0.56 -8.96
N ALA A 288 -16.86 -0.10 -9.37
CA ALA A 288 -17.14 0.13 -10.80
C ALA A 288 -16.27 1.25 -11.40
N ALA A 289 -16.08 2.36 -10.67
CA ALA A 289 -15.25 3.47 -11.11
C ALA A 289 -13.77 3.07 -11.26
N ILE A 290 -13.23 2.33 -10.27
CA ILE A 290 -11.86 1.80 -10.34
C ILE A 290 -11.75 0.78 -11.48
N GLY A 291 -12.72 -0.13 -11.63
CA GLY A 291 -12.72 -1.13 -12.71
C GLY A 291 -12.71 -0.51 -14.11
N ALA A 292 -13.38 0.63 -14.30
CA ALA A 292 -13.37 1.36 -15.57
C ALA A 292 -11.96 1.88 -15.96
N LEU A 293 -11.07 2.08 -14.99
CA LEU A 293 -9.68 2.50 -15.22
C LEU A 293 -8.79 1.33 -15.69
N PHE A 294 -9.22 0.09 -15.46
CA PHE A 294 -8.45 -1.12 -15.77
C PHE A 294 -9.29 -2.13 -16.57
N PRO A 295 -9.71 -1.81 -17.81
CA PRO A 295 -10.67 -2.62 -18.57
C PRO A 295 -10.18 -4.03 -18.94
N SER A 296 -8.87 -4.31 -18.82
CA SER A 296 -8.28 -5.63 -19.04
C SER A 296 -8.15 -6.48 -17.77
N ARG A 297 -8.62 -5.98 -16.63
CA ARG A 297 -8.53 -6.63 -15.32
C ARG A 297 -9.93 -6.81 -14.74
N ASP A 298 -10.14 -7.93 -14.05
CA ASP A 298 -11.34 -8.10 -13.24
C ASP A 298 -11.23 -7.20 -12.01
N CYS A 299 -12.21 -6.32 -11.78
CA CYS A 299 -12.22 -5.48 -10.58
C CYS A 299 -13.19 -6.07 -9.55
N VAL A 300 -12.67 -6.44 -8.38
CA VAL A 300 -13.44 -7.10 -7.32
C VAL A 300 -13.41 -6.27 -6.04
N GLY A 301 -14.59 -6.09 -5.44
CA GLY A 301 -14.72 -5.51 -4.10
C GLY A 301 -14.69 -6.60 -3.04
N LEU A 302 -13.80 -6.50 -2.06
CA LEU A 302 -13.72 -7.43 -0.92
C LEU A 302 -13.83 -6.67 0.40
N ARG A 303 -14.43 -7.29 1.41
CA ARG A 303 -14.56 -6.69 2.75
C ARG A 303 -13.18 -6.60 3.39
N ALA A 304 -12.93 -5.49 4.09
CA ALA A 304 -11.66 -5.20 4.74
C ALA A 304 -11.86 -4.52 6.10
N ASP A 305 -12.96 -4.84 6.80
CA ASP A 305 -13.30 -4.20 8.08
C ASP A 305 -12.35 -4.59 9.19
N HIS A 306 -11.88 -5.85 9.15
CA HIS A 306 -11.07 -6.43 10.19
C HIS A 306 -9.59 -6.13 9.94
N ILE A 307 -9.09 -6.18 8.70
CA ILE A 307 -7.74 -5.69 8.39
C ILE A 307 -7.61 -4.20 8.74
N LEU A 308 -8.67 -3.40 8.54
CA LEU A 308 -8.66 -1.97 8.87
C LEU A 308 -8.42 -1.69 10.36
N THR A 309 -8.63 -2.64 11.28
CA THR A 309 -8.31 -2.42 12.70
C THR A 309 -6.83 -2.36 12.99
N GLY A 310 -6.05 -3.08 12.20
CA GLY A 310 -4.60 -2.96 12.21
C GLY A 310 -4.13 -1.66 11.54
N GLY A 311 -5.02 -0.93 10.87
CA GLY A 311 -4.82 0.45 10.46
C GLY A 311 -4.67 0.70 8.95
N GLY A 312 -4.72 -0.34 8.12
CA GLY A 312 -4.62 -0.23 6.66
C GLY A 312 -5.53 -1.21 5.92
N SER A 313 -5.30 -1.41 4.63
CA SER A 313 -6.07 -2.39 3.85
C SER A 313 -5.19 -3.14 2.83
N PHE A 314 -5.76 -3.57 1.70
CA PHE A 314 -5.10 -4.46 0.74
C PHE A 314 -3.80 -3.89 0.18
N HIS A 315 -3.73 -2.58 -0.11
CA HIS A 315 -2.49 -1.98 -0.58
C HIS A 315 -1.41 -1.95 0.50
N CYS A 316 -1.76 -1.69 1.76
CA CYS A 316 -0.81 -1.63 2.87
C CYS A 316 -0.17 -3.00 3.20
N ILE A 317 -0.81 -4.11 2.84
CA ILE A 317 -0.32 -5.46 3.15
C ILE A 317 0.34 -6.15 1.95
N THR A 318 0.32 -5.53 0.77
CA THR A 318 0.86 -6.10 -0.47
C THR A 318 2.08 -5.33 -0.97
N GLN A 319 2.99 -6.05 -1.63
CA GLN A 319 4.15 -5.48 -2.30
C GLN A 319 4.38 -6.22 -3.62
N GLN A 320 4.18 -5.53 -4.73
CA GLN A 320 4.38 -6.06 -6.08
C GLN A 320 5.86 -6.26 -6.42
N GLN A 321 6.19 -7.42 -7.00
CA GLN A 321 7.46 -7.70 -7.64
C GLN A 321 7.29 -7.58 -9.17
N PRO A 322 7.84 -6.55 -9.82
CA PRO A 322 7.74 -6.36 -11.26
C PRO A 322 8.42 -7.51 -12.05
N ALA A 323 7.99 -7.70 -13.30
CA ALA A 323 8.58 -8.62 -14.27
C ALA A 323 9.92 -8.14 -14.84
#